data_AF-A0A527GEE4-F1
#
_entry.id   AF-A0A527GEE4-F1
#
_cell.length_a   1.000
_cell.length_b   1.000
_cell.length_c   1.000
_cell.angle_alpha   90.00
_cell.angle_beta   90.00
_cell.angle_gamma   90.00
#
_symmetry.space_group_name_H-M   'P 1'
#
loop_
_entity.id
_entity.type
_entity.pdbx_description
1 polymer ?
#
loop_
_entity_poly.entity_id
_entity_poly.type
_entity_poly.pdbx_seq_one_letter_code
_entity_poly.pdbx_strand_id
1 'polypeptide(L)'
;EIFADRAYTEEGFLVSRKLEGAVIHDAEKAAERVVRMVEQGAIETLSGQMLQTPIDSICVHSDTPAAVAIAARVRRRLEASGVRVRAFAA
;
A
#
# COMPACT_ATOMS: atom_id res chain seq x y z
N GLU A 1 -3.52 7.98 -5.75
CA GLU A 1 -3.20 7.60 -4.36
C GLU A 1 -3.57 6.15 -4.11
N ILE A 2 -2.74 5.40 -3.38
CA ILE A 2 -3.07 4.07 -2.83
C ILE A 2 -2.93 4.05 -1.31
N PHE A 3 -3.43 3.01 -0.64
CA PHE A 3 -3.34 2.83 0.81
C PHE A 3 -2.44 1.64 1.16
N ALA A 4 -1.44 1.85 2.01
CA ALA A 4 -0.44 0.82 2.35
C ALA A 4 -1.02 -0.36 3.14
N ASP A 5 -2.05 -0.10 3.95
CA ASP A 5 -2.60 -1.03 4.94
C ASP A 5 -4.05 -1.42 4.63
N ARG A 6 -4.57 -1.14 3.43
CA ARG A 6 -5.95 -1.47 3.04
C ARG A 6 -6.00 -2.39 1.85
N ALA A 7 -6.92 -3.36 1.92
CA ALA A 7 -7.25 -4.22 0.79
C ALA A 7 -8.23 -3.54 -0.19
N TYR A 8 -8.19 -3.99 -1.44
CA TYR A 8 -9.01 -3.48 -2.53
C TYR A 8 -9.94 -4.57 -3.07
N THR A 9 -11.14 -4.19 -3.49
CA THR A 9 -12.07 -5.05 -4.23
C THR A 9 -11.62 -5.16 -5.69
N GLU A 10 -12.25 -6.04 -6.46
CA GLU A 10 -11.95 -6.24 -7.89
C GLU A 10 -12.35 -5.05 -8.78
N GLU A 11 -13.17 -4.15 -8.25
CA GLU A 11 -13.56 -2.89 -8.88
C GLU A 11 -12.66 -1.72 -8.44
N GLY A 12 -11.63 -2.00 -7.63
CA GLY A 12 -10.66 -1.00 -7.17
C GLY A 12 -11.14 -0.12 -6.00
N PHE A 13 -12.23 -0.48 -5.32
CA PHE A 13 -12.65 0.20 -4.10
C PHE A 13 -11.94 -0.36 -2.87
N LEU A 14 -11.88 0.41 -1.78
CA LEU A 14 -11.41 -0.12 -0.51
C LEU A 14 -12.41 -1.11 0.08
N VAL A 15 -11.92 -2.26 0.53
CA VAL A 15 -12.72 -3.25 1.24
C VAL A 15 -13.23 -2.66 2.55
N SER A 16 -14.50 -2.88 2.86
CA SER A 16 -15.12 -2.46 4.13
C SER A 16 -14.31 -2.94 5.32
N ARG A 17 -13.99 -2.04 6.28
CA ARG A 17 -13.22 -2.37 7.49
C ARG A 17 -13.88 -3.47 8.37
N LYS A 18 -15.17 -3.76 8.16
CA LYS A 18 -15.90 -4.81 8.88
C LYS A 18 -15.59 -6.23 8.38
N LEU A 19 -14.97 -6.35 7.21
CA LEU A 19 -14.65 -7.64 6.61
C LEU A 19 -13.23 -8.07 7.02
N GLU A 20 -13.05 -9.37 7.17
CA GLU A 20 -11.75 -9.96 7.41
C GLU A 20 -10.79 -9.64 6.26
N GLY A 21 -9.52 -9.36 6.60
CA GLY A 21 -8.50 -9.00 5.61
C GLY A 21 -8.60 -7.59 5.04
N ALA A 22 -9.60 -6.78 5.44
CA ALA A 22 -9.74 -5.40 4.96
C ALA A 22 -8.62 -4.45 5.39
N VAL A 23 -7.97 -4.76 6.51
CA VAL A 23 -6.85 -4.00 7.09
C VAL A 23 -5.65 -4.92 7.25
N ILE A 24 -4.48 -4.46 6.81
CA ILE A 24 -3.21 -5.17 6.85
C ILE A 24 -2.41 -4.63 8.03
N HIS A 25 -2.24 -5.45 9.08
CA HIS A 25 -1.51 -5.06 10.29
C HIS A 25 -0.02 -5.42 10.24
N ASP A 26 0.36 -6.36 9.37
CA ASP A 26 1.75 -6.79 9.22
C ASP A 26 2.52 -5.81 8.32
N ALA A 27 3.57 -5.21 8.88
CA ALA A 27 4.37 -4.20 8.20
C ALA A 27 5.16 -4.74 7.01
N GLU A 28 5.55 -6.01 7.02
CA GLU A 28 6.27 -6.62 5.92
C GLU A 28 5.34 -6.88 4.74
N LYS A 29 4.18 -7.49 5.02
CA LYS A 29 3.14 -7.75 4.03
C LYS A 29 2.67 -6.45 3.37
N ALA A 30 2.46 -5.39 4.16
CA ALA A 30 2.10 -4.08 3.64
C ALA A 30 3.18 -3.52 2.70
N ALA A 31 4.45 -3.57 3.12
CA ALA A 31 5.56 -3.03 2.34
C ALA A 31 5.81 -3.80 1.05
N GLU A 32 5.79 -5.13 1.09
CA GLU A 32 5.95 -5.97 -0.10
C GLU A 32 4.86 -5.72 -1.13
N ARG A 33 3.62 -5.61 -0.66
CA ARG A 33 2.48 -5.30 -1.53
C ARG A 33 2.62 -3.92 -2.16
N VAL A 34 3.00 -2.90 -1.38
CA VAL A 34 3.22 -1.54 -1.92
C VAL A 34 4.33 -1.53 -2.98
N VAL A 35 5.44 -2.22 -2.75
CA VAL A 35 6.52 -2.32 -3.75
C VAL A 35 6.01 -2.95 -5.04
N ARG A 36 5.30 -4.08 -4.97
CA ARG A 36 4.71 -4.72 -6.17
C ARG A 36 3.76 -3.79 -6.91
N MET A 37 2.91 -3.06 -6.18
CA MET A 37 1.95 -2.14 -6.78
C MET A 37 2.65 -1.00 -7.53
N VAL A 38 3.68 -0.40 -6.91
CA VAL A 38 4.45 0.69 -7.52
C VAL A 38 5.24 0.21 -8.74
N GLU A 39 5.91 -0.94 -8.64
CA GLU A 39 6.69 -1.52 -9.75
C GLU A 39 5.81 -1.89 -10.96
N GLN A 40 4.59 -2.38 -10.70
CA GLN A 40 3.67 -2.81 -11.75
C GLN A 40 2.72 -1.72 -12.24
N GLY A 41 2.70 -0.55 -11.60
CA GLY A 41 1.74 0.51 -11.91
C GLY A 41 0.28 0.04 -11.76
N ALA A 42 -0.01 -0.70 -10.70
CA ALA A 42 -1.31 -1.36 -10.52
C ALA A 42 -1.65 -1.57 -9.04
N ILE A 43 -2.94 -1.62 -8.71
CA ILE A 43 -3.39 -2.05 -7.38
C ILE A 43 -3.62 -3.56 -7.33
N GLU A 44 -3.13 -4.21 -6.26
CA GLU A 44 -3.39 -5.62 -5.95
C GLU A 44 -4.72 -5.75 -5.18
N THR A 45 -5.65 -6.54 -5.69
CA THR A 45 -6.98 -6.78 -5.08
C THR A 45 -6.93 -7.92 -4.06
N LEU A 46 -8.06 -8.22 -3.40
CA LEU A 46 -8.17 -9.35 -2.45
C LEU A 46 -7.81 -10.70 -3.07
N SER A 47 -8.15 -10.93 -4.34
CA SER A 47 -7.78 -12.16 -5.04
C SER A 47 -6.33 -12.19 -5.52
N GLY A 48 -5.62 -11.06 -5.43
CA GLY A 48 -4.28 -10.87 -6.00
C GLY A 48 -4.28 -10.42 -7.45
N GLN A 49 -5.45 -10.11 -8.04
CA GLN A 49 -5.51 -9.50 -9.35
C GLN A 49 -4.85 -8.10 -9.32
N MET A 50 -4.15 -7.75 -10.40
CA MET A 50 -3.52 -6.44 -10.56
C MET A 50 -4.36 -5.56 -11.49
N LEU A 51 -4.97 -4.51 -10.94
CA LEU A 51 -5.74 -3.53 -11.71
C LEU A 51 -4.84 -2.34 -12.06
N GLN A 52 -4.60 -2.15 -13.36
CA GLN A 52 -3.72 -1.10 -13.88
C GLN A 52 -4.22 0.29 -13.52
N THR A 53 -3.39 1.09 -12.87
CA THR A 53 -3.71 2.46 -12.46
C THR A 53 -2.45 3.23 -12.05
N PRO A 54 -2.31 4.52 -12.41
CA PRO A 54 -1.17 5.32 -11.95
C PRO A 54 -1.17 5.49 -10.43
N ILE A 55 0.03 5.47 -9.85
CA ILE A 55 0.25 5.60 -8.40
C ILE A 55 1.21 6.75 -8.13
N ASP A 56 0.66 7.89 -7.70
CA ASP A 56 1.46 9.08 -7.39
C ASP A 56 1.82 9.22 -5.90
N SER A 57 0.99 8.66 -5.02
CA SER A 57 1.13 8.77 -3.57
C SER A 57 0.66 7.50 -2.87
N ILE A 58 1.22 7.26 -1.68
CA ILE A 58 0.85 6.15 -0.80
C ILE A 58 0.44 6.75 0.55
N CYS A 59 -0.81 6.55 0.93
CA CYS A 59 -1.34 6.91 2.23
C CYS A 59 -0.94 5.85 3.27
N VAL A 60 -0.46 6.34 4.42
CA VAL A 60 -0.19 5.55 5.63
C VAL A 60 -1.02 6.14 6.76
N HIS A 61 -1.70 5.29 7.52
CA HIS A 61 -2.50 5.77 8.65
C HIS A 61 -1.67 5.87 9.93
N SER A 62 -2.21 6.57 10.93
CA SER A 62 -1.63 6.74 12.27
C SER A 62 -2.51 6.17 13.40
N ASP A 63 -3.67 5.61 13.07
CA ASP A 63 -4.72 5.19 14.01
C ASP A 63 -4.54 3.77 14.56
N THR A 64 -3.49 3.04 14.14
CA THR A 64 -3.20 1.69 14.61
C THR A 64 -1.82 1.58 15.27
N PRO A 65 -1.61 0.66 16.23
CA PRO A 65 -0.28 0.42 16.81
C PRO A 65 0.80 0.07 15.77
N ALA A 66 0.40 -0.53 14.64
CA ALA A 66 1.30 -0.92 13.56
C ALA A 66 1.69 0.25 12.63
N ALA A 67 1.02 1.40 12.70
CA ALA A 67 1.16 2.53 11.79
C ALA A 67 2.62 2.94 11.53
N VAL A 68 3.38 3.19 12.59
CA VAL A 68 4.78 3.65 12.48
C VAL A 68 5.66 2.56 11.86
N ALA A 69 5.43 1.30 12.23
CA ALA A 69 6.17 0.17 11.67
C ALA A 69 5.89 0.00 10.17
N ILE A 70 4.63 0.10 9.76
CA ILE A 70 4.19 0.06 8.36
C ILE A 70 4.87 1.19 7.58
N ALA A 71 4.73 2.44 8.04
CA ALA A 71 5.32 3.59 7.36
C ALA A 71 6.84 3.47 7.19
N ALA A 72 7.55 3.09 8.27
CA ALA A 72 8.99 2.89 8.25
C ALA A 72 9.42 1.73 7.35
N ARG A 73 8.63 0.66 7.27
CA ARG A 73 8.97 -0.51 6.44
C ARG A 73 8.68 -0.28 4.96
N VAL A 74 7.54 0.31 4.64
CA VAL A 74 7.16 0.72 3.27
C VAL A 74 8.26 1.61 2.68
N ARG A 75 8.67 2.66 3.41
CA ARG A 75 9.73 3.57 2.93
C ARG A 75 11.04 2.83 2.66
N ARG A 76 11.53 2.03 3.61
CA ARG A 76 12.78 1.28 3.46
C ARG A 76 12.74 0.32 2.27
N ARG A 77 11.63 -0.37 2.05
CA ARG A 77 11.49 -1.34 0.95
C ARG A 77 11.43 -0.64 -0.42
N LEU A 78 10.74 0.49 -0.52
CA LEU A 78 10.74 1.31 -1.74
C LEU A 78 12.12 1.87 -2.06
N GLU A 79 12.82 2.44 -1.08
CA GLU A 79 14.17 2.96 -1.27
C GLU A 79 15.15 1.83 -1.66
N ALA A 80 15.00 0.64 -1.07
CA ALA A 80 15.79 -0.54 -1.42
C ALA A 80 15.49 -1.10 -2.82
N SER A 81 14.29 -0.89 -3.36
CA SER A 81 13.95 -1.23 -4.76
C SER A 81 14.29 -0.13 -5.77
N GLY A 82 14.99 0.92 -5.33
CA GLY A 82 15.42 2.03 -6.19
C GLY A 82 14.36 3.12 -6.40
N VAL A 83 13.23 3.05 -5.69
CA VAL A 83 12.18 4.08 -5.74
C VAL A 83 12.54 5.23 -4.80
N ARG A 84 12.61 6.44 -5.36
CA ARG A 84 12.86 7.66 -4.58
C ARG A 84 11.56 8.19 -3.97
N VAL A 85 11.46 8.17 -2.65
CA VAL A 85 10.36 8.82 -1.92
C VAL A 85 10.63 10.31 -1.77
N ARG A 86 9.72 11.16 -2.26
CA ARG A 86 9.81 12.62 -2.18
C ARG A 86 8.43 13.26 -2.03
N ALA A 87 8.40 14.51 -1.57
CA ALA A 87 7.20 15.32 -1.64
C ALA A 87 6.78 15.55 -3.11
N PHE A 88 5.47 15.68 -3.35
CA PHE A 88 4.92 15.95 -4.67
C PHE A 88 5.24 17.36 -5.18
N ALA A 89 5.49 18.30 -4.26
CA ALA A 89 5.91 19.67 -4.52
C ALA A 89 7.23 19.98 -3.78
N ALA A 90 7.96 20.97 -4.31
CA ALA A 90 9.23 21.44 -3.75
C ALA A 90 9.02 22.36 -2.55
#